data_AF-A0A935WP78-F1
#
_entry.id   AF-A0A935WP78-F1
#
_cell.length_a   1.000
_cell.length_b   1.000
_cell.length_c   1.000
_cell.angle_alpha   90.00
_cell.angle_beta   90.00
_cell.angle_gamma   90.00
#
_symmetry.space_group_name_H-M   'P 1'
#
loop_
_entity.id
_entity.type
_entity.pdbx_description
1 polymer ?
#
loop_
_entity_poly.entity_id
_entity_poly.type
_entity_poly.pdbx_seq_one_letter_code
_entity_poly.pdbx_strand_id
1 'polypeptide(L)'
;MTGNYEAIKRYNLSDAYSLTVAGTANRLRGMDGYRAKWPQVIPLNREQRIRMQKLMQAKGYPVNNVVGQIDFDLRDQIRVLQVKFGLLPDGHPTETFLEKLEQL
;
A
#
# COMPACT_ATOMS: atom_id res chain seq x y z
N MET A 1 2.07 -13.31 -10.80
CA MET A 1 3.48 -12.87 -10.91
C MET A 1 4.31 -13.96 -11.57
N THR A 2 5.53 -13.65 -12.00
CA THR A 2 6.46 -14.62 -12.62
C THR A 2 7.48 -15.14 -11.60
N GLY A 3 8.13 -16.28 -11.89
CA GLY A 3 9.18 -16.82 -11.03
C GLY A 3 10.37 -15.87 -10.83
N ASN A 4 10.69 -15.04 -11.83
CA ASN A 4 11.76 -14.02 -11.70
C ASN A 4 11.41 -12.93 -10.68
N TYR A 5 10.14 -12.54 -10.60
CA TYR A 5 9.70 -11.56 -9.60
C TYR A 5 9.86 -12.13 -8.18
N GLU A 6 9.51 -13.40 -7.98
CA GLU A 6 9.71 -14.08 -6.70
C GLU A 6 11.19 -14.22 -6.34
N ALA A 7 12.04 -14.52 -7.33
CA ALA A 7 13.49 -14.60 -7.14
C ALA A 7 14.08 -13.26 -6.66
N ILE A 8 13.68 -12.12 -7.24
CA ILE A 8 14.11 -10.79 -6.77
C ILE A 8 13.64 -10.53 -5.34
N LYS A 9 12.40 -10.92 -4.99
CA LYS A 9 11.86 -10.74 -3.64
C LYS A 9 12.56 -11.56 -2.56
N ARG A 10 13.22 -12.67 -2.92
CA ARG A 10 14.07 -13.42 -1.98
C ARG A 10 15.30 -12.61 -1.55
N TYR A 11 15.77 -11.68 -2.38
CA TYR A 11 16.87 -10.78 -2.03
C TYR A 11 16.40 -9.63 -1.12
N ASN A 12 15.27 -9.02 -1.47
CA ASN A 12 14.63 -7.97 -0.66
C ASN A 12 13.11 -8.06 -0.79
N LEU A 13 12.42 -8.31 0.33
CA LEU A 13 10.96 -8.50 0.39
C LEU A 13 10.20 -7.15 0.24
N SER A 14 10.33 -6.51 -0.91
CA SER A 14 9.69 -5.24 -1.24
C SER A 14 9.25 -5.21 -2.69
N ASP A 15 7.98 -4.86 -2.92
CA ASP A 15 7.40 -4.75 -4.27
C ASP A 15 8.00 -3.55 -5.02
N ALA A 16 8.21 -2.43 -4.32
CA ALA A 16 8.83 -1.24 -4.88
C ALA A 16 10.29 -1.51 -5.30
N TYR A 17 11.03 -2.26 -4.48
CA TYR A 17 12.38 -2.70 -4.81
C TYR A 17 12.37 -3.58 -6.07
N SER A 18 11.49 -4.58 -6.10
CA SER A 18 11.38 -5.53 -7.21
C SER A 18 11.00 -4.83 -8.53
N LEU A 19 10.07 -3.87 -8.46
CA LEU A 19 9.67 -3.03 -9.60
C LEU A 19 10.85 -2.17 -10.09
N THR A 20 11.65 -1.62 -9.18
CA THR A 20 12.81 -0.80 -9.53
C THR A 20 13.91 -1.63 -10.21
N VAL A 21 14.20 -2.83 -9.70
CA VAL A 21 15.19 -3.74 -10.29
C VAL A 21 14.76 -4.14 -11.70
N ALA A 22 13.53 -4.63 -11.85
CA ALA A 22 13.02 -5.05 -13.15
C ALA A 22 12.92 -3.88 -14.15
N GLY A 23 12.43 -2.72 -13.70
CA GLY A 23 12.35 -1.50 -14.50
C GLY A 23 13.72 -1.03 -14.99
N THR A 24 14.70 -0.99 -14.09
CA THR A 24 16.08 -0.62 -14.45
C THR A 24 16.68 -1.59 -15.45
N ALA A 25 16.50 -2.90 -15.26
CA ALA A 25 16.96 -3.92 -16.21
C ALA A 25 16.34 -3.74 -17.61
N ASN A 26 15.04 -3.42 -17.69
CA ASN A 26 14.38 -3.11 -18.95
C ASN A 26 14.97 -1.86 -19.62
N ARG A 27 15.23 -0.79 -18.84
CA ARG A 27 15.86 0.44 -19.35
C ARG A 27 17.27 0.20 -19.88
N LEU A 28 18.07 -0.63 -19.22
CA LEU A 28 19.41 -1.02 -19.69
C LEU A 28 19.37 -1.79 -21.02
N ARG A 29 18.27 -2.49 -21.31
CA ARG A 29 18.04 -3.18 -22.59
C ARG A 29 17.46 -2.26 -23.68
N GLY A 30 17.36 -0.96 -23.43
CA GLY A 30 16.80 0.01 -24.38
C GLY A 30 15.27 0.00 -24.47
N MET A 31 14.57 -0.64 -23.52
CA MET A 31 13.11 -0.64 -23.51
C MET A 31 12.55 0.71 -23.03
N ASP A 32 11.31 0.99 -23.44
CA ASP A 32 10.56 2.16 -22.98
C ASP A 32 10.33 2.14 -21.47
N GLY A 33 10.11 3.33 -20.90
CA GLY A 33 9.69 3.50 -19.52
C GLY A 33 8.24 3.07 -19.27
N TYR A 34 7.79 3.25 -18.03
CA TYR A 34 6.38 3.05 -17.67
C TYR A 34 5.50 4.00 -18.49
N ARG A 35 4.50 3.43 -19.20
CA ARG A 35 3.62 4.19 -20.12
C ARG A 35 2.53 4.96 -19.38
N ALA A 36 2.06 4.42 -18.26
CA ALA A 36 1.02 5.03 -17.44
C ALA A 36 1.61 6.19 -16.62
N LYS A 37 0.82 7.25 -16.43
CA LYS A 37 1.16 8.34 -15.50
C LYS A 37 1.03 7.84 -14.06
N TRP A 38 1.95 8.28 -13.20
CA TRP A 38 1.82 8.06 -11.77
C TRP A 38 0.65 8.87 -11.22
N PRO A 39 -0.14 8.32 -10.29
CA PRO A 39 -1.18 9.07 -9.61
C PRO A 39 -0.54 10.17 -8.75
N GLN A 40 -1.16 11.36 -8.71
CA GLN A 40 -0.76 12.45 -7.82
C GLN A 40 -1.40 12.26 -6.44
N VAL A 41 -0.98 11.21 -5.74
CA VAL A 41 -1.49 10.86 -4.41
C VAL A 41 -0.32 10.87 -3.43
N ILE A 42 -0.49 11.60 -2.33
CA ILE A 42 0.48 11.62 -1.24
C ILE A 42 0.17 10.42 -0.33
N PRO A 43 1.09 9.45 -0.18
CA PRO A 43 0.88 8.33 0.72
C PRO A 43 0.93 8.81 2.17
N LEU A 44 0.15 8.17 3.04
CA LEU A 44 0.23 8.42 4.48
C LEU A 44 1.67 8.21 4.99
N ASN A 45 2.19 9.19 5.72
CA ASN A 45 3.47 9.07 6.40
C ASN A 45 3.39 8.05 7.56
N ARG A 46 4.52 7.73 8.19
CA ARG A 46 4.55 6.70 9.25
C ARG A 46 3.64 7.04 10.43
N GLU A 47 3.62 8.29 10.88
CA GLU A 47 2.80 8.75 12.00
C GLU A 47 1.32 8.66 11.67
N GLN A 48 0.93 9.07 10.47
CA GLN A 48 -0.45 8.94 9.96
C GLN A 48 -0.89 7.47 9.88
N ARG A 49 -0.01 6.55 9.44
CA ARG A 49 -0.33 5.11 9.42
C ARG A 49 -0.48 4.52 10.82
N ILE A 50 0.35 4.95 11.78
CA ILE A 50 0.19 4.56 13.20
C ILE A 50 -1.14 5.10 13.73
N ARG A 51 -1.48 6.35 13.44
CA ARG A 51 -2.76 6.96 13.84
C ARG A 51 -3.95 6.21 13.25
N MET A 52 -3.89 5.86 11.96
CA MET A 52 -4.88 5.02 11.29
C MET A 52 -5.06 3.68 12.01
N GLN A 53 -3.97 2.97 12.32
CA GLN A 53 -4.01 1.69 13.04
C GLN A 53 -4.66 1.82 14.42
N LYS A 54 -4.31 2.87 15.19
CA LYS A 54 -4.94 3.14 16.50
C LYS A 54 -6.44 3.40 16.37
N LEU A 55 -6.84 4.18 15.38
CA LEU A 55 -8.26 4.49 15.12
C LEU A 55 -9.04 3.24 14.69
N MET A 56 -8.46 2.41 13.82
CA MET A 56 -9.07 1.14 13.42
C MET A 56 -9.27 0.23 14.63
N GLN A 57 -8.23 0.07 15.46
CA GLN A 57 -8.30 -0.74 16.68
C GLN A 57 -9.33 -0.20 17.68
N ALA A 58 -9.36 1.12 17.91
CA ALA A 58 -10.33 1.76 18.80
C ALA A 58 -11.79 1.59 18.36
N LYS A 59 -12.02 1.43 17.05
CA LYS A 59 -13.35 1.19 16.46
C LYS A 59 -13.66 -0.30 16.29
N GLY A 60 -12.83 -1.19 16.83
CA GLY A 60 -13.04 -2.63 16.82
C GLY A 60 -12.66 -3.34 15.52
N TYR A 61 -11.97 -2.66 14.59
CA TYR A 61 -11.45 -3.32 13.39
C TYR A 61 -10.16 -4.08 13.72
N PRO A 62 -9.94 -5.27 13.13
CA PRO A 62 -8.78 -6.07 13.46
C PRO A 62 -7.50 -5.41 12.94
N VAL A 63 -6.54 -5.25 13.86
CA VAL A 63 -5.21 -4.68 13.62
C VAL A 63 -4.21 -5.50 14.43
N ASN A 64 -3.29 -6.18 13.75
CA ASN A 64 -2.34 -7.10 14.39
C ASN A 64 -1.34 -6.37 15.31
N ASN A 65 -0.83 -5.21 14.87
CA ASN A 65 0.06 -4.35 15.64
C ASN A 65 -0.03 -2.89 15.17
N VAL A 66 0.50 -1.96 15.97
CA VAL A 66 0.42 -0.52 15.71
C VAL A 66 1.82 0.08 15.47
N VAL A 67 2.52 -0.41 14.45
CA VAL A 67 3.91 0.01 14.14
C VAL A 67 4.03 0.86 12.86
N GLY A 68 2.92 1.14 12.19
CA GLY A 68 2.85 1.88 10.94
C GLY A 68 3.13 1.06 9.69
N GLN A 69 3.22 -0.27 9.80
CA GLN A 69 3.34 -1.20 8.68
C GLN A 69 1.96 -1.68 8.23
N ILE A 70 1.71 -1.67 6.92
CA ILE A 70 0.49 -2.24 6.33
C ILE A 70 0.80 -3.66 5.87
N ASP A 71 0.45 -4.64 6.71
CA ASP A 71 0.52 -6.07 6.37
C ASP A 71 -0.66 -6.50 5.48
N PHE A 72 -0.72 -7.78 5.13
CA PHE A 72 -1.75 -8.32 4.23
C PHE A 72 -3.15 -8.23 4.85
N ASP A 73 -3.30 -8.63 6.11
CA ASP A 73 -4.58 -8.60 6.82
C ASP A 73 -5.11 -7.18 6.97
N LEU A 74 -4.24 -6.25 7.37
CA LEU A 74 -4.61 -4.83 7.50
C LEU A 74 -4.99 -4.25 6.14
N ARG A 75 -4.30 -4.63 5.06
CA ARG A 75 -4.64 -4.20 3.69
C ARG A 75 -6.03 -4.68 3.29
N ASP A 76 -6.40 -5.90 3.63
CA ASP A 76 -7.73 -6.43 3.36
C ASP A 76 -8.81 -5.69 4.16
N GLN A 77 -8.55 -5.37 5.42
CA GLN A 77 -9.47 -4.54 6.22
C GLN A 77 -9.62 -3.12 5.69
N ILE A 78 -8.52 -2.53 5.18
CA ILE A 78 -8.57 -1.23 4.51
C ILE A 78 -9.49 -1.30 3.29
N ARG A 79 -9.45 -2.37 2.48
CA ARG A 79 -10.36 -2.54 1.34
C ARG A 79 -11.82 -2.61 1.76
N VAL A 80 -12.12 -3.37 2.83
CA VAL A 80 -13.48 -3.46 3.38
C VAL A 80 -13.99 -2.08 3.79
N LEU A 81 -13.15 -1.31 4.49
CA LEU A 81 -13.49 0.05 4.89
C LEU A 81 -13.60 1.02 3.71
N GLN A 82 -12.74 0.91 2.70
CA GLN A 82 -12.84 1.70 1.47
C GLN A 82 -14.20 1.48 0.80
N VAL A 83 -14.69 0.23 0.70
CA VAL A 83 -16.05 -0.05 0.20
C VAL A 83 -17.10 0.65 1.06
N LYS A 84 -17.04 0.52 2.39
CA LYS A 84 -17.97 1.18 3.33
C LYS A 84 -17.97 2.71 3.17
N PHE A 85 -16.82 3.28 2.79
CA PHE A 85 -16.60 4.70 2.62
C PHE A 85 -16.93 5.24 1.22
N GLY A 86 -17.29 4.37 0.27
CA GLY A 86 -17.50 4.74 -1.13
C GLY A 86 -16.18 5.12 -1.84
N LEU A 87 -15.05 4.61 -1.37
CA LEU A 87 -13.72 4.80 -1.96
C LEU A 87 -13.34 3.59 -2.84
N LEU A 88 -12.35 3.78 -3.72
CA LEU A 88 -11.76 2.69 -4.49
C LEU A 88 -11.14 1.65 -3.55
N PRO A 89 -11.52 0.36 -3.59
CA PRO A 89 -11.03 -0.66 -2.66
C PRO A 89 -9.68 -1.27 -3.12
N ASP A 90 -8.67 -0.42 -3.27
CA ASP A 90 -7.32 -0.82 -3.70
C ASP A 90 -6.42 -1.30 -2.53
N GLY A 91 -6.78 -0.99 -1.29
CA GLY A 91 -6.01 -1.28 -0.09
C GLY A 91 -4.90 -0.26 0.20
N HIS A 92 -4.89 0.88 -0.51
CA HIS A 92 -3.96 1.97 -0.31
C HIS A 92 -4.64 3.12 0.43
N PRO A 93 -4.42 3.26 1.76
CA PRO A 93 -5.07 4.31 2.53
C PRO A 93 -4.50 5.68 2.14
N THR A 94 -5.39 6.63 1.90
CA THR A 94 -5.09 8.03 1.62
C THR A 94 -5.47 8.90 2.82
N GLU A 95 -5.19 10.20 2.75
CA GLU A 95 -5.67 11.16 3.74
C GLU A 95 -7.20 11.15 3.86
N THR A 96 -7.92 11.10 2.72
CA THR A 96 -9.38 10.97 2.70
C THR A 96 -9.88 9.70 3.41
N PHE A 97 -9.14 8.58 3.33
CA PHE A 97 -9.48 7.38 4.08
C PHE A 97 -9.36 7.62 5.60
N LEU A 98 -8.29 8.29 6.03
CA LEU A 98 -8.04 8.60 7.43
C LEU A 98 -9.11 9.55 7.99
N GLU A 99 -9.48 10.59 7.24
CA GLU A 99 -10.56 11.52 7.58
C GLU A 99 -11.90 10.80 7.78
N LYS A 100 -12.27 9.92 6.85
CA LYS A 100 -13.52 9.14 6.96
C LYS A 100 -13.50 8.17 8.14
N LEU A 101 -12.34 7.60 8.45
CA LEU A 101 -12.17 6.75 9.62
C LEU A 101 -12.38 7.54 10.91
N GLU A 102 -11.89 8.77 11.00
CA GLU A 102 -12.08 9.62 12.19
C GLU A 102 -13.55 9.94 12.46
N GLN A 103 -14.32 10.19 11.40
CA GLN A 103 -15.74 10.55 11.45
C GLN A 103 -16.68 9.38 11.75
N LEU A 104 -16.17 8.14 11.72
CA LEU A 104 -16.96 6.92 11.91
C LEU A 104 -17.37 6.68 13.36
#